data_AF-A0A9E4NR87-F1
#
_entry.id   AF-A0A9E4NR87-F1
#
_cell.length_a   1.000
_cell.length_b   1.000
_cell.length_c   1.000
_cell.angle_alpha   90.00
_cell.angle_beta   90.00
_cell.angle_gamma   90.00
#
_symmetry.space_group_name_H-M   'P 1'
#
loop_
_entity.id
_entity.type
_entity.pdbx_description
1 polymer ?
#
loop_
_entity_poly.entity_id
_entity_poly.type
_entity_poly.pdbx_seq_one_letter_code
_entity_poly.pdbx_strand_id
1 'polypeptide(L)'
;MALLKSAVDLCLLRSAPQDLPASNHLLWLLILLNLLVGTAMVLDGRLGLFRAVLENLFGLALMLGVLTAALSIRSRLPRFNQTASATLLSGLLLSLLALPLVAWRHRSESSESELLLLVLFVWSIVVLGHILRHAFEISLNLGIGFALLYTLMAWSIMSHLFPVAV
;
A
#
# COMPACT_ATOMS: atom_id res chain seq x y z
N MET A 1 -10.68 3.84 -18.74
CA MET A 1 -9.31 4.20 -19.17
C MET A 1 -8.69 5.32 -18.33
N ALA A 2 -9.45 6.35 -17.91
CA ALA A 2 -8.93 7.45 -17.09
C ALA A 2 -8.35 7.02 -15.72
N LEU A 3 -9.01 6.11 -14.99
CA LEU A 3 -8.58 5.68 -13.65
C LEU A 3 -7.20 5.01 -13.64
N LEU A 4 -6.91 4.16 -14.64
CA LEU A 4 -5.64 3.44 -14.73
C LEU A 4 -4.48 4.38 -15.08
N LYS A 5 -4.75 5.40 -15.91
CA LYS A 5 -3.79 6.46 -16.20
C LYS A 5 -3.50 7.30 -14.96
N SER A 6 -4.52 7.75 -14.23
CA SER A 6 -4.33 8.47 -12.97
C SER A 6 -3.59 7.64 -11.92
N ALA A 7 -3.82 6.33 -11.88
CA ALA A 7 -3.11 5.40 -11.00
C ALA A 7 -1.62 5.31 -11.34
N VAL A 8 -1.29 5.15 -12.63
CA VAL A 8 0.09 5.11 -13.10
C VAL A 8 0.77 6.47 -12.92
N ASP A 9 0.08 7.58 -13.19
CA ASP A 9 0.61 8.92 -12.97
C ASP A 9 0.84 9.18 -11.47
N LEU A 10 -0.01 8.67 -10.57
CA LEU A 10 0.22 8.71 -9.13
C LEU A 10 1.45 7.87 -8.73
N CYS A 11 1.58 6.65 -9.25
CA CYS A 11 2.74 5.77 -9.02
C CYS A 11 4.04 6.35 -9.61
N LEU A 12 3.95 7.18 -10.65
CA LEU A 12 5.06 7.91 -11.25
C LEU A 12 5.33 9.27 -10.57
N LEU A 13 4.62 9.59 -9.48
CA LEU A 13 4.73 10.86 -8.74
C LEU A 13 4.31 12.09 -9.57
N ARG A 14 3.54 11.89 -10.64
CA ARG A 14 3.10 12.90 -11.61
C ARG A 14 1.73 13.50 -11.30
N SER A 15 0.89 12.79 -10.54
CA SER A 15 -0.45 13.25 -10.16
C SER A 15 -0.60 13.34 -8.64
N ALA A 16 -1.41 14.28 -8.18
CA ALA A 16 -1.76 14.38 -6.78
C ALA A 16 -2.88 13.38 -6.44
N PRO A 17 -2.97 12.86 -5.20
CA PRO A 17 -4.09 12.01 -4.75
C PRO A 17 -5.47 12.65 -4.96
N GLN A 18 -5.51 13.97 -5.11
CA GLN A 18 -6.69 14.81 -5.25
C GLN A 18 -7.36 14.71 -6.63
N ASP A 19 -6.66 14.18 -7.65
CA ASP A 19 -7.18 14.01 -9.00
C ASP A 19 -8.12 12.79 -9.12
N LEU A 20 -8.22 11.97 -8.07
CA LEU A 20 -9.15 10.84 -8.01
C LEU A 20 -10.56 11.33 -7.64
N PRO A 21 -11.61 10.82 -8.33
CA PRO A 21 -12.98 11.16 -7.99
C PRO A 21 -13.29 10.71 -6.56
N ALA A 22 -13.81 11.63 -5.74
CA ALA A 22 -14.21 11.36 -4.36
C ALA A 22 -15.49 10.49 -4.31
N SER A 23 -15.38 9.22 -4.73
CA SER A 23 -16.50 8.28 -4.79
C SER A 23 -16.35 7.17 -3.75
N ASN A 24 -17.34 7.07 -2.85
CA ASN A 24 -17.43 5.97 -1.87
C ASN A 24 -17.47 4.59 -2.55
N HIS A 25 -18.05 4.49 -3.75
CA HIS A 25 -18.12 3.24 -4.49
C HIS A 25 -16.74 2.78 -5.00
N LEU A 26 -15.89 3.73 -5.42
CA LEU A 26 -14.53 3.41 -5.86
C LEU A 26 -13.69 2.87 -4.68
N LEU A 27 -13.84 3.50 -3.51
CA LEU A 27 -13.13 3.09 -2.29
C LEU A 27 -13.54 1.67 -1.86
N TRP A 28 -14.85 1.38 -1.81
CA TRP A 28 -15.33 0.03 -1.47
C TRP A 28 -14.86 -1.03 -2.46
N LEU A 29 -14.84 -0.71 -3.76
CA LEU A 29 -14.35 -1.61 -4.79
C LEU A 29 -12.84 -1.88 -4.62
N LEU A 30 -12.05 -0.85 -4.31
CA LEU A 30 -10.61 -0.99 -4.06
C LEU A 30 -10.30 -1.76 -2.78
N ILE A 31 -11.10 -1.59 -1.73
CA ILE A 31 -10.99 -2.40 -0.51
C ILE A 31 -11.25 -3.86 -0.83
N LEU A 32 -12.35 -4.16 -1.53
CA LEU A 32 -12.67 -5.54 -1.94
C LEU A 32 -11.55 -6.16 -2.79
N LEU A 33 -11.03 -5.40 -3.75
CA LEU A 33 -9.97 -5.88 -4.64
C LEU A 33 -8.64 -6.09 -3.89
N ASN A 34 -8.26 -5.18 -2.99
CA ASN A 34 -7.09 -5.35 -2.13
C ASN A 34 -7.26 -6.53 -1.16
N LEU A 35 -8.46 -6.73 -0.63
CA LEU A 35 -8.74 -7.87 0.23
C LEU A 35 -8.56 -9.19 -0.54
N LEU A 36 -9.03 -9.24 -1.79
CA LEU A 36 -8.94 -10.42 -2.66
C LEU A 36 -7.50 -10.68 -3.12
N VAL A 37 -6.77 -9.65 -3.55
CA VAL A 37 -5.37 -9.78 -3.99
C VAL A 37 -4.43 -10.06 -2.82
N GLY A 38 -4.60 -9.36 -1.69
CA GLY A 38 -3.76 -9.56 -0.52
C GLY A 38 -4.00 -10.91 0.16
N THR A 39 -5.26 -11.41 0.17
CA THR A 39 -5.50 -12.78 0.64
C THR A 39 -4.86 -13.80 -0.30
N ALA A 40 -4.90 -13.60 -1.62
CA ALA A 40 -4.23 -14.49 -2.57
C ALA A 40 -2.69 -14.47 -2.43
N MET A 41 -2.07 -13.34 -2.09
CA MET A 41 -0.62 -13.26 -1.85
C MET A 41 -0.20 -13.90 -0.52
N VAL A 42 -0.99 -13.75 0.54
CA VAL A 42 -0.70 -14.31 1.88
C VAL A 42 -1.21 -15.75 2.03
N LEU A 43 -1.94 -16.26 1.03
CA LEU A 43 -2.41 -17.64 1.02
C LEU A 43 -1.24 -18.61 0.82
N ASP A 44 -0.52 -18.85 1.91
CA ASP A 44 0.35 -20.01 2.03
C ASP A 44 -0.51 -21.19 2.43
N GLY A 45 -0.46 -22.27 1.64
CA GLY A 45 -1.27 -23.48 1.84
C GLY A 45 -1.08 -24.16 3.21
N ARG A 46 -0.10 -23.70 4.01
CA ARG A 46 0.22 -24.20 5.36
C ARG A 46 -0.50 -23.47 6.50
N LEU A 47 -0.90 -22.20 6.31
CA LEU A 47 -1.34 -21.31 7.41
C LEU A 47 -2.85 -21.05 7.46
N GLY A 48 -3.59 -21.53 6.46
CA GLY A 48 -5.05 -21.51 6.39
C GLY A 48 -5.64 -20.17 5.95
N LEU A 49 -6.69 -20.23 5.11
CA LEU A 49 -7.39 -19.06 4.54
C LEU A 49 -7.79 -18.02 5.60
N PHE A 50 -8.22 -18.48 6.78
CA PHE A 50 -8.67 -17.59 7.86
C PHE A 50 -7.57 -16.67 8.38
N ARG A 51 -6.33 -17.17 8.51
CA ARG A 51 -5.20 -16.39 8.98
C ARG A 51 -4.78 -15.34 7.95
N ALA A 52 -4.72 -15.72 6.67
CA ALA A 52 -4.41 -14.79 5.57
C ALA A 52 -5.46 -13.66 5.46
N VAL A 53 -6.74 -13.97 5.64
CA VAL A 53 -7.81 -12.96 5.69
C VAL A 53 -7.65 -12.02 6.87
N LEU A 54 -7.40 -12.55 8.07
CA LEU A 54 -7.20 -11.75 9.28
C LEU A 54 -5.99 -10.82 9.17
N GLU A 55 -4.86 -11.33 8.68
CA GLU A 55 -3.63 -10.55 8.50
C GLU A 55 -3.84 -9.39 7.52
N ASN A 56 -4.42 -9.68 6.36
CA ASN A 56 -4.71 -8.65 5.36
C ASN A 56 -5.76 -7.63 5.88
N LEU A 57 -6.80 -8.11 6.55
CA LEU A 57 -7.82 -7.24 7.15
C LEU A 57 -7.21 -6.33 8.23
N PHE A 58 -6.33 -6.86 9.07
CA PHE A 58 -5.65 -6.07 10.10
C PHE A 58 -4.70 -5.05 9.45
N GLY A 59 -4.02 -5.40 8.36
CA GLY A 59 -3.14 -4.49 7.62
C GLY A 59 -3.90 -3.33 6.99
N LEU A 60 -5.01 -3.64 6.35
CA LEU A 60 -5.93 -2.64 5.80
C LEU A 60 -6.50 -1.75 6.91
N ALA A 61 -6.94 -2.32 8.04
CA ALA A 61 -7.46 -1.57 9.17
C ALA A 61 -6.41 -0.63 9.78
N LEU A 62 -5.16 -1.10 9.91
CA LEU A 62 -4.04 -0.31 10.44
C LEU A 62 -3.68 0.83 9.48
N MET A 63 -3.64 0.56 8.17
CA MET A 63 -3.42 1.59 7.14
C MET A 63 -4.53 2.65 7.17
N LEU A 64 -5.79 2.23 7.14
CA LEU A 64 -6.94 3.14 7.15
C LEU A 64 -7.02 3.91 8.48
N GLY A 65 -6.70 3.26 9.60
CA GLY A 65 -6.66 3.89 10.92
C GLY A 65 -5.60 4.99 11.00
N VAL A 66 -4.39 4.72 10.53
CA VAL A 66 -3.31 5.72 10.45
C VAL A 66 -3.70 6.87 9.53
N LEU A 67 -4.27 6.58 8.35
CA LEU A 67 -4.79 7.61 7.44
C LEU A 67 -5.91 8.44 8.08
N THR A 68 -6.82 7.82 8.83
CA THR A 68 -7.91 8.52 9.50
C THR A 68 -7.36 9.42 10.61
N ALA A 69 -6.46 8.92 11.45
CA ALA A 69 -5.81 9.69 12.51
C ALA A 69 -4.99 10.86 11.93
N ALA A 70 -4.26 10.61 10.84
CA ALA A 70 -3.53 11.61 10.09
C ALA A 70 -4.41 12.75 9.61
N LEU A 71 -5.54 12.42 8.99
CA LEU A 71 -6.47 13.38 8.39
C LEU A 71 -7.36 14.08 9.42
N SER A 72 -7.65 13.42 10.55
CA SER A 72 -8.41 14.02 11.65
C SER A 72 -7.61 15.09 12.38
N ILE A 73 -6.30 14.88 12.60
CA ILE A 73 -5.38 15.89 13.17
C ILE A 73 -5.35 17.17 12.30
N ARG A 74 -5.59 17.05 10.99
CA ARG A 74 -5.59 18.17 10.05
C ARG A 74 -6.99 18.72 9.72
N SER A 75 -8.07 18.20 10.31
CA SER A 75 -9.46 18.57 9.98
C SER A 75 -9.80 18.45 8.48
N ARG A 76 -9.14 17.55 7.76
CA ARG A 76 -9.28 17.34 6.30
C ARG A 76 -9.99 16.02 5.97
N LEU A 77 -10.92 15.59 6.83
CA LEU A 77 -11.75 14.39 6.62
C LEU A 77 -12.47 14.33 5.26
N PRO A 78 -12.91 15.44 4.62
CA PRO A 78 -13.50 15.37 3.28
C PRO A 78 -12.57 14.77 2.20
N ARG A 79 -11.24 14.80 2.42
CA ARG A 79 -10.22 14.25 1.51
C ARG A 79 -9.82 12.81 1.84
N PHE A 80 -10.45 12.18 2.84
CA PHE A 80 -10.16 10.82 3.24
C PHE A 80 -10.37 9.82 2.10
N ASN A 81 -11.51 9.89 1.42
CA ASN A 81 -11.83 8.96 0.35
C ASN A 81 -10.80 8.98 -0.79
N GLN A 82 -10.33 10.17 -1.16
CA GLN A 82 -9.33 10.35 -2.21
C GLN A 82 -7.97 9.78 -1.79
N THR A 83 -7.53 10.11 -0.57
CA THR A 83 -6.23 9.66 -0.05
C THR A 83 -6.20 8.15 0.18
N ALA A 84 -7.27 7.59 0.75
CA ALA A 84 -7.42 6.15 0.94
C ALA A 84 -7.46 5.40 -0.40
N SER A 85 -8.24 5.89 -1.38
CA SER A 85 -8.29 5.29 -2.71
C SER A 85 -6.94 5.37 -3.42
N ALA A 86 -6.23 6.50 -3.33
CA ALA A 86 -4.90 6.68 -3.90
C ALA A 86 -3.89 5.69 -3.30
N THR A 87 -3.93 5.51 -1.98
CA THR A 87 -3.04 4.58 -1.26
C THR A 87 -3.35 3.13 -1.61
N LEU A 88 -4.63 2.75 -1.62
CA LEU A 88 -5.06 1.40 -2.00
C LEU A 88 -4.75 1.06 -3.46
N LEU A 89 -4.90 2.02 -4.36
CA LEU A 89 -4.68 1.82 -5.79
C LEU A 89 -3.18 1.74 -6.13
N SER A 90 -2.36 2.61 -5.53
CA SER A 90 -0.91 2.56 -5.69
C SER A 90 -0.32 1.28 -5.08
N GLY A 91 -0.77 0.88 -3.88
CA GLY A 91 -0.40 -0.38 -3.28
C GLY A 91 -0.73 -1.56 -4.18
N LEU A 92 -1.94 -1.60 -4.75
CA LEU A 92 -2.37 -2.69 -5.63
C LEU A 92 -1.56 -2.75 -6.94
N LEU A 93 -1.23 -1.61 -7.55
CA LEU A 93 -0.36 -1.56 -8.73
C LEU A 93 1.06 -2.04 -8.41
N LEU A 94 1.64 -1.59 -7.30
CA LEU A 94 2.97 -2.00 -6.86
C LEU A 94 3.02 -3.49 -6.53
N SER A 95 1.98 -4.03 -5.88
CA SER A 95 1.84 -5.46 -5.62
C SER A 95 1.70 -6.27 -6.91
N LEU A 96 0.95 -5.76 -7.89
CA LEU A 96 0.82 -6.40 -9.21
C LEU A 96 2.15 -6.42 -9.96
N LEU A 97 2.97 -5.38 -9.81
CA LEU A 97 4.35 -5.31 -10.30
C LEU A 97 5.30 -6.23 -9.52
N ALA A 98 5.08 -6.42 -8.21
CA ALA A 98 5.89 -7.28 -7.37
C ALA A 98 5.69 -8.78 -7.66
N LEU A 99 4.46 -9.20 -7.98
CA LEU A 99 4.12 -10.60 -8.29
C LEU A 99 5.05 -11.28 -9.31
N PRO A 100 5.23 -10.75 -10.54
CA PRO A 100 6.11 -11.37 -11.52
C PRO A 100 7.59 -11.34 -11.09
N LEU A 101 8.02 -10.32 -10.35
CA LEU A 101 9.38 -10.24 -9.81
C LEU A 101 9.62 -11.32 -8.75
N VAL A 102 8.67 -11.54 -7.84
CA VAL A 102 8.77 -12.60 -6.82
C VAL A 102 8.76 -13.98 -7.48
N ALA A 103 7.92 -14.18 -8.50
CA ALA A 103 7.91 -15.43 -9.28
C ALA A 103 9.25 -15.66 -10.00
N TRP A 104 9.86 -14.61 -10.54
CA TRP A 104 11.18 -14.69 -11.17
C TRP A 104 12.28 -14.99 -10.13
N ARG A 105 12.26 -14.33 -8.98
CA ARG A 105 13.18 -14.62 -7.85
C ARG A 105 13.17 -16.11 -7.48
N HIS A 106 11.99 -16.71 -7.36
CA HIS A 106 11.85 -18.14 -7.03
C HIS A 106 12.39 -19.08 -8.12
N ARG A 107 12.42 -18.64 -9.38
CA ARG A 107 12.91 -19.47 -10.50
C ARG A 107 14.41 -19.36 -10.73
N SER A 108 14.99 -18.19 -10.45
CA SER A 108 16.34 -17.86 -10.92
C SER A 108 17.36 -17.65 -9.80
N GLU A 109 16.92 -17.48 -8.54
CA GLU A 109 17.76 -17.09 -7.37
C GLU A 109 18.87 -16.07 -7.70
N SER A 110 18.60 -15.19 -8.67
CA SER A 110 19.58 -14.26 -9.20
C SER A 110 19.61 -12.99 -8.36
N SER A 111 20.81 -12.47 -8.05
CA SER A 111 20.99 -11.22 -7.31
C SER A 111 20.30 -10.02 -7.99
N GLU A 112 20.13 -10.05 -9.31
CA GLU A 112 19.41 -9.03 -10.07
C GLU A 112 17.93 -8.89 -9.63
N SER A 113 17.25 -10.02 -9.43
CA SER A 113 15.86 -10.04 -8.98
C SER A 113 15.69 -9.47 -7.58
N GLU A 114 16.68 -9.66 -6.71
CA GLU A 114 16.68 -9.10 -5.35
C GLU A 114 16.87 -7.59 -5.36
N LEU A 115 17.79 -7.09 -6.20
CA LEU A 115 18.01 -5.65 -6.39
C LEU A 115 16.77 -4.97 -6.96
N LEU A 116 16.10 -5.58 -7.94
CA LEU A 116 14.85 -5.06 -8.50
C LEU A 116 13.73 -4.98 -7.47
N LEU A 117 13.60 -6.00 -6.60
CA LEU A 117 12.64 -5.99 -5.49
C LEU A 117 12.98 -4.90 -4.47
N LEU A 118 14.27 -4.68 -4.17
CA LEU A 118 14.71 -3.60 -3.29
C LEU A 118 14.38 -2.23 -3.89
N VAL A 119 14.63 -2.02 -5.18
CA VAL A 119 14.27 -0.78 -5.89
C VAL A 119 12.76 -0.56 -5.85
N LEU A 120 11.96 -1.60 -6.09
CA LEU A 120 10.50 -1.52 -6.03
C LEU A 120 10.01 -1.19 -4.61
N PHE A 121 10.66 -1.76 -3.58
CA PHE A 121 10.36 -1.46 -2.18
C PHE A 121 10.66 0.00 -1.82
N VAL A 122 11.84 0.50 -2.21
CA VAL A 122 12.18 1.93 -2.03
C VAL A 122 11.21 2.82 -2.78
N TRP A 123 10.84 2.46 -4.01
CA TRP A 123 9.86 3.20 -4.80
C TRP A 123 8.49 3.22 -4.11
N SER A 124 8.05 2.12 -3.52
CA SER A 124 6.82 2.03 -2.73
C SER A 124 6.80 3.03 -1.58
N ILE A 125 7.91 3.13 -0.84
CA ILE A 125 8.08 4.11 0.25
C ILE A 125 7.99 5.54 -0.29
N VAL A 126 8.63 5.83 -1.43
CA VAL A 126 8.59 7.16 -2.05
C VAL A 126 7.18 7.53 -2.48
N VAL A 127 6.44 6.60 -3.09
CA VAL A 127 5.03 6.80 -3.49
C VAL A 127 4.16 7.05 -2.26
N LEU A 128 4.31 6.25 -1.21
CA LEU A 128 3.59 6.46 0.05
C LEU A 128 3.94 7.81 0.67
N GLY A 129 5.22 8.17 0.71
CA GLY A 129 5.68 9.46 1.20
C GLY A 129 5.14 10.64 0.39
N HIS A 130 5.00 10.49 -0.92
CA HIS A 130 4.37 11.49 -1.79
C HIS A 130 2.86 11.63 -1.54
N ILE A 131 2.16 10.53 -1.23
CA ILE A 131 0.75 10.58 -0.84
C ILE A 131 0.62 11.29 0.51
N LEU A 132 1.44 10.92 1.50
CA LEU A 132 1.46 11.54 2.83
C LEU A 132 1.82 13.03 2.75
N ARG A 133 2.76 13.40 1.87
CA ARG A 133 3.09 14.80 1.57
C ARG A 133 1.85 15.62 1.25
N HIS A 134 1.00 15.13 0.35
CA HIS A 134 -0.22 15.82 -0.07
C HIS A 134 -1.35 15.73 0.96
N ALA A 135 -1.40 14.64 1.74
CA ALA A 135 -2.39 14.45 2.79
C ALA A 135 -2.13 15.39 3.99
N PHE A 136 -0.87 15.54 4.38
CA PHE A 136 -0.46 16.35 5.53
C PHE A 136 0.00 17.78 5.17
N GLU A 137 0.07 18.11 3.88
CA GLU A 137 0.61 19.37 3.36
C GLU A 137 2.05 19.64 3.91
N ILE A 138 2.87 18.58 3.98
CA ILE A 138 4.27 18.61 4.46
C ILE A 138 5.28 18.55 3.30
N SER A 139 6.57 18.64 3.59
CA SER A 139 7.63 18.41 2.60
C SER A 139 7.74 16.93 2.23
N LEU A 140 8.23 16.63 1.02
CA LEU A 140 8.39 15.25 0.54
C LEU A 140 9.29 14.44 1.48
N ASN A 141 10.36 15.04 1.99
CA ASN A 141 11.30 14.38 2.90
C ASN A 141 10.62 13.92 4.19
N LEU A 142 9.77 14.78 4.79
CA LEU A 142 8.99 14.40 5.96
C LEU A 142 7.97 13.32 5.62
N GLY A 143 7.31 13.42 4.46
CA GLY A 143 6.38 12.38 3.97
C GLY A 143 7.06 11.01 3.85
N ILE A 144 8.26 10.96 3.25
CA ILE A 144 9.07 9.74 3.14
C ILE A 144 9.47 9.22 4.54
N GLY A 145 9.87 10.11 5.45
CA GLY A 145 10.18 9.74 6.83
C GLY A 145 9.00 9.11 7.56
N PHE A 146 7.79 9.69 7.42
CA PHE A 146 6.57 9.11 7.96
C PHE A 146 6.19 7.79 7.28
N ALA A 147 6.37 7.68 5.97
CA ALA A 147 6.13 6.44 5.24
C ALA A 147 7.04 5.31 5.74
N LEU A 148 8.35 5.58 5.89
CA LEU A 148 9.31 4.65 6.47
C LEU A 148 8.92 4.24 7.89
N LEU A 149 8.62 5.21 8.76
CA LEU A 149 8.21 4.93 10.14
C LEU A 149 6.95 4.07 10.19
N TYR A 150 5.95 4.40 9.37
CA TYR A 150 4.73 3.62 9.23
C TYR A 150 5.04 2.20 8.76
N THR A 151 5.85 2.01 7.72
CA THR A 151 6.18 0.68 7.19
C THR A 151 6.91 -0.16 8.23
N LEU A 152 7.86 0.42 8.98
CA LEU A 152 8.58 -0.28 10.05
C LEU A 152 7.67 -0.65 11.22
N MET A 153 6.80 0.27 11.67
CA MET A 153 5.82 -0.03 12.72
C MET A 153 4.82 -1.08 12.29
N ALA A 154 4.27 -0.97 11.08
CA ALA A 154 3.33 -1.95 10.53
C ALA A 154 3.99 -3.33 10.45
N TRP A 155 5.23 -3.41 9.94
CA TRP A 155 5.99 -4.64 9.88
C TRP A 155 6.24 -5.23 11.28
N SER A 156 6.66 -4.42 12.24
CA SER A 156 6.86 -4.86 13.62
C SER A 156 5.57 -5.41 14.24
N ILE A 157 4.47 -4.67 14.15
CA ILE A 157 3.16 -5.09 14.68
C ILE A 157 2.69 -6.39 14.03
N MET A 158 2.81 -6.49 12.70
CA MET A 158 2.44 -7.71 11.97
C MET A 158 3.30 -8.90 12.36
N SER A 159 4.62 -8.72 12.47
CA SER A 159 5.52 -9.80 12.87
C SER A 159 5.24 -10.33 14.27
N HIS A 160 4.77 -9.46 15.19
CA HIS A 160 4.36 -9.86 16.54
C HIS A 160 2.97 -10.51 16.59
N LEU A 161 1.99 -10.01 15.83
CA LEU A 161 0.62 -10.58 15.81
C LEU A 161 0.52 -11.86 14.97
N PHE A 162 1.24 -11.92 13.86
CA PHE A 162 1.23 -13.00 12.90
C PHE A 162 2.67 -13.48 12.65
N PRO A 163 3.33 -14.08 13.65
CA PRO A 163 4.69 -14.60 13.47
C PRO A 163 4.69 -15.64 12.37
N VAL A 164 5.43 -15.38 11.29
CA VAL A 164 5.69 -16.36 10.24
C VAL A 164 6.41 -17.51 10.93
N ALA A 165 5.73 -18.65 11.07
CA ALA A 165 6.34 -19.83 11.64
C ALA A 165 7.42 -20.29 10.66
N VAL A 166 8.68 -20.03 11.02
CA VAL A 166 9.87 -20.50 10.30
C VAL A 166 9.93 -22.03 10.38
#